data_AF-A0A1Q5BHB5-F1
#
_entry.id   AF-A0A1Q5BHB5-F1
#
_cell.length_a   1.000
_cell.length_b   1.000
_cell.length_c   1.000
_cell.angle_alpha   90.00
_cell.angle_beta   90.00
_cell.angle_gamma   90.00
#
_symmetry.space_group_name_H-M   'P 1'
#
loop_
_entity.id
_entity.type
_entity.pdbx_description
1 polymer ?
#
loop_
_entity_poly.entity_id
_entity_poly.type
_entity_poly.pdbx_seq_one_letter_code
_entity_poly.pdbx_strand_id
1 'polypeptide(L)' 'MAGNLYALSAPTADAFADFCGGNTGGPHETCVSLAAIPGAEASFVIRDSKPEGAGKELRFTGSELDDFAAGWVRTRGLTL' A
#
# COMPACT_ATOMS: atom_id res chain seq x y z
N MET A 1 -8.47 5.08 18.94
CA MET A 1 -8.06 3.86 18.21
C MET A 1 -8.97 3.74 17.01
N ALA A 2 -8.42 3.74 15.80
CA ALA A 2 -9.21 3.38 14.63
C ALA A 2 -9.76 1.96 14.87
N GLY A 3 -11.05 1.74 14.61
CA GLY A 3 -11.65 0.41 14.71
C GLY A 3 -10.98 -0.59 13.76
N ASN A 4 -11.47 -1.83 13.73
CA ASN A 4 -10.97 -2.84 12.79
C ASN A 4 -10.97 -2.30 11.35
N LEU A 5 -9.78 -1.99 10.80
CA LEU A 5 -9.63 -1.38 9.46
C LEU A 5 -10.20 -2.26 8.36
N TYR A 6 -10.28 -3.58 8.57
CA TYR A 6 -10.86 -4.53 7.62
C TYR A 6 -12.40 -4.51 7.58
N ALA A 7 -13.05 -3.87 8.56
CA ALA A 7 -14.50 -3.66 8.54
C ALA A 7 -14.92 -2.47 7.65
N LEU A 8 -13.95 -1.67 7.16
CA LEU A 8 -14.21 -0.49 6.35
C LEU A 8 -14.30 -0.83 4.86
N SER A 9 -15.00 -0.01 4.09
CA SER A 9 -15.05 -0.13 2.63
C SER A 9 -13.65 -0.09 2.02
N ALA A 10 -13.42 -0.92 1.00
CA ALA A 10 -12.18 -0.87 0.23
C ALA A 10 -12.15 0.39 -0.66
N PRO A 11 -10.96 0.94 -0.94
CA PRO A 11 -10.79 1.97 -1.96
C PRO A 11 -11.20 1.45 -3.34
N THR A 12 -11.66 2.33 -4.22
CA THR A 12 -11.88 2.01 -5.63
C THR A 12 -10.55 1.72 -6.33
N ALA A 13 -10.57 0.94 -7.40
CA ALA A 13 -9.34 0.47 -8.05
C ALA A 13 -8.48 1.61 -8.61
N ASP A 14 -9.10 2.72 -9.01
CA ASP A 14 -8.48 3.95 -9.54
C ASP A 14 -7.90 4.88 -8.46
N ALA A 15 -8.18 4.62 -7.17
CA ALA A 15 -7.63 5.38 -6.06
C ALA A 15 -6.19 4.95 -5.68
N PHE A 16 -5.67 3.88 -6.29
CA PHE A 16 -4.37 3.32 -5.97
C PHE A 16 -3.24 4.02 -6.73
N ALA A 17 -2.23 4.46 -5.98
CA ALA A 17 -0.94 4.88 -6.52
C ALA A 17 0.01 3.68 -6.57
N ASP A 18 0.67 3.48 -7.72
CA ASP A 18 1.57 2.36 -7.96
C ASP A 18 3.04 2.75 -7.79
N PHE A 19 3.76 1.97 -6.99
CA PHE A 19 5.20 2.08 -6.78
C PHE A 19 5.88 0.85 -7.38
N CYS A 20 6.37 1.00 -8.60
CA CYS A 20 6.89 -0.09 -9.42
C CYS A 20 8.42 -0.13 -9.35
N GLY A 21 8.97 -1.33 -9.10
CA GLY A 21 10.42 -1.54 -8.90
C GLY A 21 11.13 -2.26 -10.06
N GLY A 22 10.45 -2.54 -11.17
CA GLY A 22 11.00 -3.29 -12.30
C GLY A 22 10.38 -2.89 -13.65
N ASN A 23 11.17 -3.06 -14.72
CA ASN A 23 10.86 -2.83 -16.15
C ASN A 23 9.79 -1.78 -16.47
N THR A 24 10.27 -0.58 -16.79
CA THR A 24 9.53 0.57 -17.32
C THR A 24 8.73 0.21 -18.58
N GLY A 25 7.45 -0.16 -18.44
CA GLY A 25 6.48 -0.08 -19.54
C GLY A 25 6.05 -1.39 -20.20
N GLY A 26 6.14 -2.53 -19.53
CA GLY A 26 5.60 -3.81 -20.01
C GLY A 26 4.27 -4.20 -19.32
N PRO A 27 3.41 -5.04 -19.95
CA PRO A 27 2.15 -5.52 -19.38
C PRO A 27 2.29 -6.44 -18.14
N HIS A 28 3.52 -6.66 -17.68
CA HIS A 28 3.88 -7.47 -16.51
C HIS A 28 4.59 -6.66 -15.43
N GLU A 29 4.41 -5.34 -15.42
CA GLU A 29 4.98 -4.47 -14.39
C GLU A 29 4.39 -4.81 -13.01
N THR A 30 5.28 -5.11 -12.07
CA THR A 30 4.91 -5.53 -10.72
C THR A 30 5.11 -4.37 -9.76
N CYS A 31 4.03 -3.91 -9.16
CA CYS A 31 4.02 -2.72 -8.31
C CYS A 31 3.48 -3.08 -6.94
N VAL A 32 3.95 -2.34 -5.94
CA VAL A 32 3.23 -2.20 -4.68
C VAL A 32 2.26 -1.04 -4.86
N SER A 33 0.98 -1.27 -4.66
CA SER A 33 -0.03 -0.22 -4.77
C SER A 33 -0.50 0.24 -3.39
N LEU A 34 -0.71 1.54 -3.22
CA LEU A 34 -1.17 2.17 -1.98
C LEU A 34 -2.42 3.03 -2.24
N ALA A 35 -3.43 2.94 -1.38
CA ALA A 35 -4.59 3.85 -1.41
C ALA A 35 -5.06 4.18 0.01
N ALA A 36 -5.65 5.37 0.20
CA ALA A 36 -6.29 5.73 1.46
C ALA A 36 -7.61 4.97 1.64
N ILE A 37 -7.89 4.51 2.86
CA ILE A 37 -9.15 3.84 3.21
C ILE A 37 -10.26 4.89 3.33
N PRO A 38 -11.37 4.79 2.56
CA PRO A 38 -12.48 5.72 2.65
C PRO A 38 -13.07 5.79 4.06
N GLY A 39 -13.28 7.01 4.56
CA GLY A 39 -13.90 7.26 5.87
C GLY A 39 -13.00 6.95 7.08
N ALA A 40 -11.73 6.63 6.87
CA ALA A 40 -10.74 6.53 7.94
C ALA A 40 -9.68 7.62 7.80
N GLU A 41 -9.36 8.25 8.93
CA GLU A 41 -8.24 9.19 9.00
C GLU A 41 -6.93 8.42 8.91
N ALA A 42 -6.00 8.94 8.09
CA ALA A 42 -4.64 8.46 7.94
C ALA A 42 -4.52 6.93 8.02
N SER A 43 -5.28 6.21 7.19
CA SER A 43 -5.26 4.75 7.15
C SER A 43 -5.29 4.31 5.70
N PHE A 44 -4.55 3.24 5.39
CA PHE A 44 -4.19 2.90 4.03
C PHE A 44 -4.31 1.41 3.75
N VAL A 45 -4.52 1.08 2.48
CA VAL A 45 -4.49 -0.25 1.91
C VAL A 45 -3.23 -0.41 1.08
N ILE A 46 -2.48 -1.50 1.30
CA ILE A 46 -1.37 -1.94 0.46
C ILE A 46 -1.76 -3.22 -0.26
N ARG A 47 -1.46 -3.30 -1.56
CA ARG A 47 -1.66 -4.52 -2.36
C ARG A 47 -0.52 -4.76 -3.33
N ASP A 48 -0.39 -6.02 -3.77
CA ASP A 48 0.43 -6.39 -4.94
C ASP A 48 -0.42 -6.18 -6.21
N SER A 49 0.15 -5.55 -7.25
CA SER A 49 -0.55 -5.33 -8.52
C SER A 49 -0.82 -6.62 -9.31
N LYS A 50 -0.19 -7.74 -8.94
CA LYS A 50 -0.40 -9.04 -9.59
C LYS A 50 -1.79 -9.63 -9.27
N PRO A 51 -2.41 -10.37 -10.21
CA PRO A 51 -3.70 -11.03 -9.98
C PRO A 51 -3.74 -11.93 -8.75
N GLU A 52 -2.64 -12.60 -8.40
CA GLU A 52 -2.54 -13.50 -7.25
C GLU A 52 -2.65 -12.76 -5.90
N GLY A 53 -2.44 -11.44 -5.89
CA GLY A 53 -2.56 -10.56 -4.73
C GLY A 53 -3.97 -10.01 -4.51
N ALA A 54 -4.88 -10.16 -5.47
CA ALA A 54 -6.25 -9.65 -5.36
C ALA A 54 -7.00 -10.27 -4.18
N GLY A 55 -7.66 -9.45 -3.37
CA GLY A 55 -8.40 -9.87 -2.17
C GLY A 55 -7.52 -10.20 -0.96
N LYS A 56 -6.20 -9.97 -1.05
CA LYS A 56 -5.23 -10.18 0.03
C LYS A 56 -4.60 -8.88 0.51
N GLU A 57 -5.32 -7.78 0.37
CA GLU A 57 -4.81 -6.46 0.67
C GLU A 57 -4.58 -6.28 2.17
N LEU A 58 -3.45 -5.68 2.52
CA LEU A 58 -3.10 -5.37 3.90
C LEU A 58 -3.57 -3.97 4.24
N ARG A 59 -4.03 -3.76 5.48
CA ARG A 59 -4.52 -2.46 5.96
C ARG A 59 -3.74 -2.02 7.18
N PHE A 60 -3.32 -0.76 7.17
CA PHE A 60 -2.47 -0.18 8.20
C PHE A 60 -2.91 1.25 8.50
N THR A 61 -2.64 1.69 9.72
CA THR A 61 -2.63 3.12 10.04
C THR A 61 -1.44 3.81 9.40
N GLY A 62 -1.51 5.13 9.26
CA GLY A 62 -0.41 5.96 8.77
C GLY A 62 0.81 5.84 9.66
N SER A 63 0.63 5.83 10.98
CA SER A 63 1.73 5.64 11.93
C SER A 63 2.47 4.31 11.76
N GLU A 64 1.76 3.22 11.44
CA GLU A 64 2.40 1.92 11.19
C GLU A 64 3.17 1.93 9.88
N LEU A 65 2.63 2.57 8.83
CA LEU A 65 3.31 2.68 7.55
C LEU A 65 4.51 3.62 7.58
N ASP A 66 4.44 4.71 8.34
CA ASP A 66 5.53 5.65 8.51
C ASP A 66 6.71 4.98 9.22
N ASP A 67 6.44 4.23 10.31
CA ASP A 67 7.48 3.47 11.02
C ASP A 67 8.07 2.37 10.13
N PHE A 68 7.22 1.64 9.39
CA PHE A 68 7.69 0.66 8.41
C PHE A 68 8.57 1.29 7.32
N ALA A 69 8.14 2.39 6.71
CA ALA A 69 8.88 3.06 5.64
C ALA A 69 10.23 3.56 6.14
N ALA A 70 10.28 4.23 7.29
CA ALA A 70 11.52 4.69 7.91
C ALA A 70 12.44 3.51 8.29
N GLY A 71 11.88 2.42 8.80
CA GLY A 71 12.62 1.19 9.09
C GLY A 71 13.19 0.51 7.84
N TRP A 72 12.39 0.43 6.77
CA TRP A 72 12.78 -0.13 5.49
C TRP A 72 13.92 0.65 4.83
N VAL A 73 13.77 1.97 4.72
CA VAL A 73 14.80 2.88 4.17
C VAL A 73 16.13 2.68 4.89
N ARG A 74 16.12 2.72 6.24
CA ARG A 74 17.33 2.48 7.06
C ARG A 74 17.94 1.11 6.82
N THR A 75 17.11 0.06 6.83
CA THR A 75 17.56 -1.33 6.64
C THR A 75 18.22 -1.54 5.28
N ARG A 76 17.76 -0.82 4.25
CA ARG A 76 18.28 -0.90 2.88
C ARG A 76 19.43 0.07 2.61
N GLY A 77 19.79 0.94 3.56
CA GLY A 77 20.78 1.99 3.36
C GLY A 77 20.36 3.04 2.32
N LEU A 78 19.05 3.23 2.13
CA LEU A 78 18.50 4.22 1.21
C LEU A 78 18.47 5.59 1.87
N THR A 79 18.40 6.64 1.06
CA THR A 79 18.22 8.03 1.51
C THR A 79 16.96 8.59 0.88
N LEU A 80 16.21 9.39 1.65
CA LEU A 80 15.01 10.10 1.22
C LEU A 80 15.38 11.55 0.86
#